data_AF-A0A3C0V2N2-F1
#
_entry.id   AF-A0A3C0V2N2-F1
#
_cell.length_a   1.000
_cell.length_b   1.000
_cell.length_c   1.000
_cell.angle_alpha   90.00
_cell.angle_beta   90.00
_cell.angle_gamma   90.00
#
_symmetry.space_group_name_H-M   'P 1'
#
loop_
_entity.id
_entity.type
_entity.pdbx_description
1 polymer ?
#
loop_
_entity_poly.entity_id
_entity_poly.type
_entity_poly.pdbx_seq_one_letter_code
_entity_poly.pdbx_strand_id
1 'polypeptide(L)'
;MKSQISNSKNQSKGTVPDLRSEVVESGLSPVADNFEPKIVGFLCNWCSYAGADKAGTAQNPYPPNVSIIKVMCSGRVDPQFVMKAFENGADGAIILACHPGDCHYKEGNYRAVQRHRMLSRLLGQMGIEKERCRFDYVSAGEGDKFVRVITEMVEIVRGLGPLKKAKTVQAV
;
A
#
# COMPACT_ATOMS: atom_id res chain seq x y z
N MET A 1 12.22 62.34 33.24
CA MET A 1 13.23 62.96 32.34
C MET A 1 13.59 61.95 31.26
N LYS A 2 13.46 62.38 30.01
CA LYS A 2 13.79 61.61 28.80
C LYS A 2 15.29 61.31 28.75
N SER A 3 15.67 60.14 28.24
CA SER A 3 16.65 60.05 27.14
C SER A 3 16.64 58.67 26.51
N GLN A 4 16.24 58.64 25.24
CA GLN A 4 16.50 57.58 24.27
C GLN A 4 18.00 57.44 23.99
N ILE A 5 18.36 56.38 23.26
CA ILE A 5 19.50 56.14 22.33
C ILE A 5 19.87 54.64 22.50
N SER A 6 20.05 53.75 21.52
CA SER A 6 19.82 53.70 20.07
C SER A 6 20.14 52.26 19.60
N ASN A 7 19.37 51.76 18.62
CA ASN A 7 19.71 50.83 17.54
C ASN A 7 21.09 50.11 17.53
N SER A 8 21.09 48.77 17.30
CA SER A 8 21.98 48.13 16.30
C SER A 8 21.69 46.62 16.10
N LYS A 9 21.08 46.31 14.95
CA LYS A 9 21.40 45.24 14.00
C LYS A 9 21.90 43.86 14.50
N ASN A 10 21.03 42.87 14.27
CA ASN A 10 21.18 41.78 13.28
C ASN A 10 22.23 40.66 13.51
N GLN A 11 21.76 39.42 13.22
CA GLN A 11 22.48 38.21 12.81
C GLN A 11 23.06 37.29 13.91
N SER A 12 22.42 36.13 14.09
CA SER A 12 22.88 34.92 13.38
C SER A 12 21.77 33.86 13.36
N LYS A 13 21.18 33.70 12.18
CA LYS A 13 20.36 32.55 11.80
C LYS A 13 21.20 31.29 11.93
N GLY A 14 20.60 30.24 12.49
CA GLY A 14 21.17 28.91 12.58
C GLY A 14 20.09 27.86 12.81
N THR A 15 18.90 28.05 12.23
CA THR A 15 17.91 26.99 12.13
C THR A 15 18.39 26.05 11.03
N VAL A 16 18.79 24.84 11.41
CA VAL A 16 19.03 23.73 10.49
C VAL A 16 17.85 23.63 9.51
N PRO A 17 18.09 23.54 8.19
CA PRO A 17 17.00 23.45 7.22
C PRO A 17 16.22 22.17 7.48
N ASP A 18 14.92 22.29 7.69
CA ASP A 18 14.01 21.16 7.77
C ASP A 18 13.90 20.53 6.38
N LEU A 19 14.77 19.56 6.11
CA LEU A 19 14.80 18.74 4.89
C LEU A 19 13.48 17.99 4.62
N ARG A 20 12.45 18.14 5.48
CA ARG A 20 11.09 17.67 5.21
C ARG A 20 10.31 18.59 4.26
N SER A 21 10.67 19.86 4.12
CA SER A 21 9.88 20.79 3.29
C SER A 21 10.22 20.74 1.79
N GLU A 22 11.40 20.22 1.40
CA GLU A 22 11.84 20.23 0.00
C GLU A 22 11.41 18.99 -0.80
N VAL A 23 11.06 17.88 -0.13
CA VAL A 23 10.69 16.63 -0.83
C VAL A 23 9.18 16.54 -1.15
N VAL A 24 8.37 17.48 -0.66
CA VAL A 24 6.89 17.41 -0.76
C VAL A 24 6.35 18.18 -1.97
N GLU A 25 7.15 19.01 -2.63
CA GLU A 25 6.68 19.89 -3.73
C GLU A 25 6.79 19.29 -5.15
N SER A 26 7.40 18.11 -5.34
CA SER A 26 7.59 17.54 -6.69
C SER A 26 6.64 16.37 -7.03
N GLY A 27 5.32 16.61 -6.97
CA GLY A 27 4.40 15.86 -7.84
C GLY A 27 3.17 15.20 -7.23
N LEU A 28 2.70 15.56 -6.04
CA LEU A 28 1.42 15.07 -5.55
C LEU A 28 0.28 15.90 -6.18
N SER A 29 -0.36 15.35 -7.22
CA SER A 29 -1.56 15.96 -7.83
C SER A 29 -2.68 16.05 -6.79
N PRO A 30 -3.50 17.13 -6.81
CA PRO A 30 -4.57 17.33 -5.83
C PRO A 30 -5.53 16.15 -5.86
N VAL A 31 -5.69 15.51 -4.70
CA VAL A 31 -6.61 14.38 -4.50
C VAL A 31 -8.02 14.90 -4.78
N ALA A 32 -8.72 14.30 -5.74
CA ALA A 32 -10.11 14.63 -6.00
C ALA A 32 -10.94 14.35 -4.73
N ASP A 33 -11.70 15.33 -4.25
CA ASP A 33 -12.44 15.35 -2.97
C ASP A 33 -13.44 14.19 -2.73
N ASN A 34 -13.51 13.19 -3.62
CA ASN A 34 -14.38 12.02 -3.50
C ASN A 34 -13.77 10.72 -4.08
N PHE A 35 -12.43 10.60 -4.09
CA PHE A 35 -11.77 9.39 -4.58
C PHE A 35 -11.80 8.26 -3.54
N GLU A 36 -12.52 7.18 -3.86
CA GLU A 36 -12.45 5.93 -3.11
C GLU A 36 -11.63 4.88 -3.87
N PRO A 37 -10.49 4.43 -3.32
CA PRO A 37 -9.60 3.51 -4.01
C PRO A 37 -10.24 2.13 -4.16
N LYS A 38 -10.00 1.49 -5.32
CA LYS A 38 -10.38 0.10 -5.57
C LYS A 38 -9.19 -0.81 -5.39
N ILE A 39 -9.22 -1.66 -4.36
CA ILE A 39 -8.09 -2.54 -4.04
C ILE A 39 -8.49 -3.99 -4.21
N VAL A 40 -7.61 -4.78 -4.83
CA VAL A 40 -7.78 -6.24 -4.94
C VAL A 40 -6.88 -6.94 -3.92
N GLY A 41 -7.45 -7.81 -3.09
CA GLY A 41 -6.72 -8.55 -2.06
C GLY A 41 -6.62 -10.04 -2.37
N PHE A 42 -5.42 -10.58 -2.56
CA PHE A 42 -5.20 -12.02 -2.68
C PHE A 42 -4.88 -12.62 -1.31
N LEU A 43 -5.81 -13.40 -0.77
CA LEU A 43 -5.67 -13.96 0.58
C LEU A 43 -5.46 -15.47 0.52
N CYS A 44 -4.43 -15.93 1.22
CA CYS A 44 -4.22 -17.36 1.49
C CYS A 44 -5.36 -17.92 2.35
N ASN A 45 -5.99 -19.00 1.89
CA ASN A 45 -7.12 -19.67 2.55
C ASN A 45 -6.80 -20.05 4.00
N TRP A 46 -5.60 -20.58 4.27
CA TRP A 46 -5.27 -21.19 5.57
C TRP A 46 -4.97 -20.19 6.69
N CYS A 47 -4.46 -19.00 6.35
CA CYS A 47 -4.03 -18.02 7.35
C CYS A 47 -4.77 -16.70 7.17
N SER A 48 -4.47 -15.98 6.09
CA SER A 48 -4.94 -14.60 5.95
C SER A 48 -6.44 -14.49 5.70
N TYR A 49 -7.04 -15.45 5.00
CA TYR A 49 -8.50 -15.52 4.85
C TYR A 49 -9.18 -15.81 6.19
N ALA A 50 -8.64 -16.76 6.97
CA ALA A 50 -9.11 -17.00 8.34
C ALA A 50 -8.89 -15.80 9.27
N GLY A 51 -7.82 -15.02 9.07
CA GLY A 51 -7.59 -13.75 9.76
C GLY A 51 -8.65 -12.70 9.42
N ALA A 52 -9.11 -12.66 8.16
CA ALA A 52 -10.24 -11.82 7.74
C ALA A 52 -11.56 -12.29 8.39
N ASP A 53 -11.81 -13.61 8.44
CA ASP A 53 -12.97 -14.18 9.14
C ASP A 53 -12.94 -13.86 10.65
N LYS A 54 -11.75 -13.87 11.25
CA LYS A 54 -11.55 -13.50 12.66
C LYS A 54 -11.88 -12.02 12.89
N ALA A 55 -11.42 -11.13 12.00
CA ALA A 55 -11.76 -9.71 12.04
C ALA A 55 -13.27 -9.48 11.91
N GLY A 56 -13.94 -10.22 11.02
CA GLY A 56 -15.40 -10.18 10.87
C GLY A 56 -16.14 -10.68 12.11
N THR A 57 -15.68 -11.79 12.71
CA THR A 57 -16.26 -12.35 13.94
C THR A 57 -16.09 -11.39 15.14
N ALA A 58 -14.96 -10.69 15.21
CA ALA A 58 -14.71 -9.66 16.21
C ALA A 58 -15.50 -8.36 15.96
N GLN A 59 -16.20 -8.25 14.82
CA GLN A 59 -16.90 -7.03 14.38
C GLN A 59 -15.98 -5.81 14.32
N ASN A 60 -14.70 -6.03 14.02
CA ASN A 60 -13.74 -4.94 13.90
C ASN A 60 -14.02 -4.14 12.62
N PRO A 61 -14.27 -2.83 12.71
CA PRO A 61 -14.53 -2.02 11.52
C PRO A 61 -13.24 -1.80 10.73
N TYR A 62 -13.34 -1.89 9.41
CA TYR A 62 -12.27 -1.53 8.46
C TYR A 62 -12.89 -1.00 7.16
N PRO A 63 -12.13 -0.28 6.32
CA PRO A 63 -12.68 0.31 5.10
C PRO A 63 -13.15 -0.76 4.08
N PRO A 64 -14.30 -0.58 3.41
CA PRO A 64 -14.89 -1.56 2.48
C PRO A 64 -14.25 -1.57 1.08
N ASN A 65 -13.06 -0.99 0.91
CA ASN A 65 -12.41 -0.75 -0.38
C ASN A 65 -11.71 -1.97 -0.98
N VAL A 66 -11.58 -3.07 -0.22
CA VAL A 66 -10.82 -4.26 -0.63
C VAL A 66 -11.75 -5.38 -1.09
N SER A 67 -11.61 -5.76 -2.36
CA SER A 67 -12.25 -6.95 -2.93
C SER A 67 -11.34 -8.17 -2.76
N ILE A 68 -11.78 -9.13 -1.95
CA ILE A 68 -11.00 -10.32 -1.59
C ILE A 68 -11.14 -11.42 -2.63
N ILE A 69 -10.01 -11.88 -3.17
CA ILE A 69 -9.87 -13.08 -3.97
C ILE A 69 -9.21 -14.15 -3.11
N LYS A 70 -9.96 -15.21 -2.80
CA LYS A 70 -9.46 -16.35 -2.04
C LYS A 70 -8.60 -17.25 -2.92
N VAL A 71 -7.39 -17.54 -2.47
CA VAL A 71 -6.49 -18.53 -3.08
C VAL A 71 -6.05 -19.56 -2.05
N MET A 72 -5.79 -20.80 -2.47
CA MET A 72 -5.35 -21.83 -1.51
C MET A 72 -4.02 -21.48 -0.84
N CYS A 73 -3.10 -20.84 -1.56
CA CYS A 73 -1.82 -20.41 -1.06
C CYS A 73 -1.41 -19.09 -1.70
N SER A 74 -0.70 -18.22 -0.98
CA SER A 74 -0.06 -17.04 -1.59
C SER A 74 0.94 -17.42 -2.69
N GLY A 75 1.53 -18.61 -2.63
CA GLY A 75 2.36 -19.16 -3.71
C GLY A 75 1.63 -19.37 -5.05
N ARG A 76 0.29 -19.36 -5.05
CA ARG A 76 -0.53 -19.41 -6.27
C ARG A 76 -0.60 -18.06 -6.98
N VAL A 77 -0.34 -16.97 -6.26
CA VAL A 77 -0.41 -15.61 -6.80
C VAL A 77 0.75 -15.41 -7.77
N ASP A 78 0.39 -15.32 -9.05
CA ASP A 78 1.30 -14.99 -10.13
C ASP A 78 1.32 -13.47 -10.33
N PRO A 79 2.48 -12.83 -10.57
CA PRO A 79 2.56 -11.42 -10.96
C PRO A 79 1.57 -11.00 -12.04
N GLN A 80 1.26 -11.87 -13.01
CA GLN A 80 0.28 -11.60 -14.06
C GLN A 80 -1.12 -11.30 -13.52
N PHE A 81 -1.53 -11.90 -12.40
CA PHE A 81 -2.83 -11.61 -11.79
C PHE A 81 -2.88 -10.19 -11.22
N VAL A 82 -1.78 -9.73 -10.64
CA VAL A 82 -1.67 -8.36 -10.12
C VAL A 82 -1.67 -7.35 -11.25
N MET A 83 -0.90 -7.62 -12.31
CA MET A 83 -0.91 -6.79 -13.52
C MET A 83 -2.31 -6.71 -14.13
N LYS A 84 -3.01 -7.84 -14.21
CA LYS A 84 -4.38 -7.87 -14.74
C LYS A 84 -5.36 -7.08 -13.89
N ALA A 85 -5.18 -7.08 -12.57
CA ALA A 85 -5.99 -6.25 -11.67
C ALA A 85 -5.80 -4.76 -11.97
N PHE A 86 -4.55 -4.30 -12.16
CA PHE A 86 -4.26 -2.92 -12.54
C PHE A 86 -4.84 -2.57 -13.91
N GLU A 87 -4.73 -3.44 -14.91
CA GLU A 87 -5.36 -3.25 -16.23
C GLU A 87 -6.88 -3.07 -16.13
N ASN A 88 -7.53 -3.86 -15.26
CA ASN A 88 -8.96 -3.82 -15.02
C ASN A 88 -9.40 -2.59 -14.18
N GLY A 89 -8.46 -1.74 -13.76
CA GLY A 89 -8.75 -0.50 -13.04
C GLY A 89 -8.72 -0.61 -11.52
N ALA A 90 -7.96 -1.55 -10.96
CA ALA A 90 -7.58 -1.49 -9.55
C ALA A 90 -6.58 -0.34 -9.33
N ASP A 91 -6.73 0.39 -8.24
CA ASP A 91 -5.80 1.45 -7.80
C ASP A 91 -4.70 0.89 -6.88
N GLY A 92 -4.93 -0.30 -6.32
CA GLY A 92 -3.98 -1.03 -5.48
C GLY A 92 -4.23 -2.53 -5.47
N ALA A 93 -3.20 -3.28 -5.08
CA ALA A 93 -3.24 -4.72 -4.90
C ALA A 93 -2.53 -5.11 -3.60
N ILE A 94 -3.13 -6.00 -2.82
CA ILE A 94 -2.53 -6.53 -1.59
C ILE A 94 -2.46 -8.05 -1.64
N ILE A 95 -1.33 -8.62 -1.22
CA ILE A 95 -1.11 -10.06 -1.15
C ILE A 95 -0.86 -10.41 0.31
N LEU A 96 -1.74 -11.21 0.90
CA LEU A 96 -1.62 -11.63 2.30
C LEU A 96 -1.28 -13.12 2.38
N ALA A 97 -0.20 -13.41 3.08
CA ALA A 97 0.37 -14.75 3.23
C ALA A 97 0.41 -15.23 4.68
N CYS A 98 0.58 -16.54 4.86
CA CYS A 98 1.02 -17.11 6.14
C CYS A 98 2.44 -16.62 6.48
N HIS A 99 2.73 -16.47 7.78
CA HIS A 99 4.07 -16.12 8.26
C HIS A 99 5.14 -17.10 7.77
N PRO A 100 6.40 -16.64 7.64
CA PRO A 100 7.54 -17.51 7.39
C PRO A 100 7.58 -18.69 8.38
N GLY A 101 7.67 -19.92 7.87
CA GLY A 101 7.64 -21.15 8.68
C GLY A 101 6.25 -21.78 8.80
N ASP A 102 5.18 -20.99 8.75
CA ASP A 102 3.80 -21.45 8.99
C ASP A 102 3.01 -21.73 7.70
N CYS A 103 3.70 -21.82 6.56
CA CYS A 103 3.02 -22.07 5.29
C CYS A 103 2.45 -23.49 5.29
N HIS A 104 1.13 -23.61 5.09
CA HIS A 104 0.47 -24.92 4.94
C HIS A 104 1.10 -25.79 3.83
N TYR A 105 1.61 -25.15 2.78
CA TYR A 105 2.31 -25.81 1.67
C TYR A 105 3.84 -25.66 1.75
N LYS A 106 4.38 -25.52 2.97
CA LYS A 106 5.81 -25.42 3.33
C LYS A 106 6.51 -24.16 2.84
N GLU A 107 6.53 -23.90 1.54
CA GLU A 107 7.37 -22.86 0.93
C GLU A 107 6.63 -21.86 0.04
N GLY A 108 5.31 -22.01 -0.10
CA GLY A 108 4.53 -21.18 -1.03
C GLY A 108 4.65 -19.68 -0.76
N ASN A 109 4.70 -19.28 0.51
CA ASN A 109 4.87 -17.89 0.93
C ASN A 109 6.28 -17.34 0.62
N TYR A 110 7.35 -18.14 0.73
CA TYR A 110 8.70 -17.73 0.34
C TYR A 110 8.79 -17.45 -1.15
N ARG A 111 8.19 -18.29 -1.99
CA ARG A 111 8.13 -18.06 -3.44
C ARG A 111 7.31 -16.81 -3.77
N ALA A 112 6.20 -16.60 -3.06
CA ALA A 112 5.36 -15.42 -3.23
C ALA A 112 6.11 -14.11 -2.89
N VAL A 113 6.89 -14.08 -1.80
CA VAL A 113 7.65 -12.87 -1.43
C VAL A 113 8.76 -12.56 -2.45
N GLN A 114 9.41 -13.58 -3.00
CA GLN A 114 10.43 -13.40 -4.06
C GLN A 114 9.80 -12.84 -5.33
N ARG A 115 8.67 -13.40 -5.78
CA ARG A 115 7.93 -12.88 -6.94
C ARG A 115 7.42 -11.46 -6.71
N HIS A 116 6.93 -11.16 -5.52
CA HIS A 116 6.50 -9.81 -5.17
C HIS A 116 7.64 -8.81 -5.26
N ARG A 117 8.84 -9.13 -4.72
CA ARG A 117 10.02 -8.25 -4.83
C ARG A 117 10.41 -7.96 -6.29
N MET A 118 10.28 -8.94 -7.18
CA MET A 118 10.51 -8.74 -8.62
C MET A 118 9.41 -7.86 -9.22
N LEU A 119 8.15 -8.13 -8.89
CA LEU A 119 7.00 -7.35 -9.34
C LEU A 119 7.10 -5.89 -8.92
N SER A 120 7.46 -5.57 -7.67
CA SER A 120 7.61 -4.19 -7.20
C SER A 120 8.67 -3.41 -7.99
N ARG A 121 9.74 -4.08 -8.46
CA ARG A 121 10.74 -3.44 -9.34
C ARG A 121 10.15 -3.17 -10.72
N LEU A 122 9.44 -4.15 -11.28
CA LEU A 122 8.79 -4.03 -12.59
C LEU A 122 7.74 -2.91 -12.60
N LEU A 123 6.90 -2.84 -11.56
CA LEU A 123 5.89 -1.77 -11.41
C LEU A 123 6.56 -0.39 -11.43
N GLY A 124 7.66 -0.22 -10.69
CA GLY A 124 8.42 1.03 -10.69
C GLY A 124 8.97 1.39 -12.08
N GLN A 125 9.41 0.41 -12.87
CA GLN A 125 9.85 0.65 -14.26
C GLN A 125 8.69 1.03 -15.20
N MET A 126 7.47 0.59 -14.89
CA MET A 126 6.24 0.93 -15.62
C MET A 126 5.63 2.27 -15.19
N GLY A 127 6.25 2.99 -14.25
CA GLY A 127 5.72 4.23 -13.69
C GLY A 127 4.54 4.03 -12.73
N ILE A 128 4.36 2.80 -12.21
CA ILE A 128 3.39 2.50 -11.16
C ILE A 128 4.11 2.56 -9.82
N GLU A 129 3.57 3.34 -8.88
CA GLU A 129 4.13 3.48 -7.54
C GLU A 129 4.16 2.13 -6.83
N LYS A 130 5.30 1.80 -6.21
CA LYS A 130 5.54 0.47 -5.62
C LYS A 130 4.58 0.21 -4.47
N GLU A 131 4.20 1.27 -3.79
CA GLU A 131 3.28 1.35 -2.67
C GLU A 131 1.86 0.89 -3.05
N ARG A 132 1.51 0.90 -4.35
CA ARG A 132 0.23 0.34 -4.84
C ARG A 132 0.18 -1.18 -4.81
N CYS A 133 1.31 -1.87 -4.68
CA CYS A 133 1.34 -3.32 -4.49
C CYS A 133 2.00 -3.65 -3.16
N ARG A 134 1.21 -4.13 -2.18
CA ARG A 134 1.69 -4.52 -0.86
C ARG A 134 1.70 -6.04 -0.71
N PHE A 135 2.74 -6.55 -0.07
CA PHE A 135 2.78 -7.93 0.43
C PHE A 135 2.94 -7.90 1.94
N ASP A 136 2.13 -8.66 2.66
CA ASP A 136 2.21 -8.74 4.12
C ASP A 136 1.86 -10.15 4.64
N TYR A 137 2.17 -10.41 5.90
CA TYR A 137 1.91 -11.67 6.58
C TYR A 137 0.78 -11.50 7.60
N VAL A 138 -0.25 -12.33 7.50
CA VAL A 138 -1.38 -12.37 8.45
C VAL A 138 -1.70 -13.82 8.76
N SER A 139 -1.57 -14.19 10.04
CA SER A 139 -1.95 -15.49 10.59
C SER A 139 -3.47 -15.61 10.76
N ALA A 140 -3.96 -16.83 10.99
CA ALA A 140 -5.39 -17.07 11.23
C ALA A 140 -5.93 -16.38 12.50
N GLY A 141 -5.08 -16.16 13.52
CA GLY A 141 -5.47 -15.51 14.77
C GLY A 141 -5.34 -13.98 14.75
N GLU A 142 -4.72 -13.43 13.70
CA GLU A 142 -4.30 -12.03 13.61
C GLU A 142 -5.39 -11.10 13.01
N GLY A 143 -6.62 -11.16 13.53
CA GLY A 143 -7.73 -10.34 13.05
C GLY A 143 -7.48 -8.83 13.17
N ASP A 144 -6.92 -8.37 14.29
CA ASP A 144 -6.60 -6.94 14.49
C ASP A 144 -5.49 -6.46 13.53
N LYS A 145 -4.54 -7.34 13.22
CA LYS A 145 -3.49 -7.04 12.24
C LYS A 145 -4.08 -6.99 10.83
N PHE A 146 -5.01 -7.89 10.48
CA PHE A 146 -5.70 -7.84 9.20
C PHE A 146 -6.35 -6.46 8.99
N VAL A 147 -7.13 -6.01 9.98
CA VAL A 147 -7.77 -4.69 9.97
C VAL A 147 -6.75 -3.57 9.77
N ARG A 148 -5.68 -3.57 10.57
CA ARG A 148 -4.62 -2.56 10.47
C ARG A 148 -3.98 -2.53 9.07
N VAL A 149 -3.58 -3.69 8.56
CA VAL A 149 -2.91 -3.82 7.25
C VAL A 149 -3.82 -3.34 6.11
N ILE A 150 -5.12 -3.65 6.17
CA ILE A 150 -6.10 -3.21 5.19
C ILE A 150 -6.30 -1.69 5.27
N THR A 151 -6.51 -1.13 6.46
CA THR A 151 -6.69 0.31 6.67
C THR A 151 -5.48 1.10 6.16
N GLU A 152 -4.27 0.70 6.54
CA GLU A 152 -3.03 1.31 6.06
C GLU A 152 -2.93 1.25 4.52
N MET A 153 -3.29 0.12 3.92
CA MET A 153 -3.28 -0.02 2.46
C MET A 153 -4.26 0.96 1.79
N VAL A 154 -5.46 1.12 2.34
CA VAL A 154 -6.44 2.09 1.82
C VAL A 154 -5.94 3.52 1.94
N GLU A 155 -5.36 3.89 3.08
CA GLU A 155 -4.81 5.23 3.30
C GLU A 155 -3.65 5.55 2.37
N ILE A 156 -2.74 4.60 2.18
CA ILE A 156 -1.62 4.73 1.23
C ILE A 156 -2.15 4.98 -0.19
N VAL A 157 -3.05 4.13 -0.69
CA VAL A 157 -3.56 4.26 -2.06
C VAL A 157 -4.40 5.54 -2.21
N ARG A 158 -5.17 5.92 -1.19
CA ARG A 158 -5.92 7.19 -1.18
C ARG A 158 -4.97 8.38 -1.28
N GLY A 159 -3.86 8.37 -0.57
CA GLY A 159 -2.82 9.40 -0.64
C GLY A 159 -2.15 9.50 -2.01
N LEU A 160 -1.97 8.38 -2.71
CA LEU A 160 -1.42 8.33 -4.07
C LEU A 160 -2.42 8.78 -5.15
N GLY A 161 -3.72 8.82 -4.83
CA GLY A 161 -4.78 9.13 -5.79
C GLY A 161 -5.04 8.02 -6.83
N PRO A 162 -5.93 8.27 -7.80
CA PRO A 162 -6.33 7.28 -8.80
C PRO A 162 -5.18 6.89 -9.72
N LEU A 163 -5.07 5.60 -10.05
CA LEU A 163 -4.08 5.13 -11.00
C LEU A 163 -4.44 5.62 -12.42
N LYS A 164 -3.62 6.50 -12.99
CA LYS A 164 -3.80 6.99 -14.36
C LYS A 164 -3.48 5.84 -15.33
N LYS A 165 -4.49 5.33 -16.04
CA LYS A 165 -4.28 4.30 -17.06
C LYS A 165 -3.30 4.82 -18.12
N ALA A 166 -2.18 4.12 -18.30
CA ALA A 166 -1.43 4.25 -19.54
C ALA A 166 -2.40 3.87 -20.68
N LYS A 167 -2.56 4.73 -21.68
CA LYS A 167 -3.42 4.45 -22.84
C LYS A 167 -3.04 3.06 -23.36
N THR A 168 -3.95 2.10 -23.23
CA THR A 168 -3.76 0.76 -23.80
C THR A 168 -3.49 0.97 -25.29
N VAL A 169 -2.29 0.60 -25.74
CA VAL A 169 -2.05 0.40 -27.16
C VAL A 169 -3.02 -0.70 -27.55
N GLN A 170 -4.10 -0.34 -28.26
CA GLN A 170 -4.99 -1.34 -28.82
C GLN A 170 -4.12 -2.23 -29.71
N ALA A 171 -3.99 -3.49 -29.32
CA ALA A 171 -3.42 -4.50 -30.21
C ALA A 171 -4.33 -4.52 -31.46
N VAL A 172 -3.77 -4.01 -32.56
CA VAL A 172 -4.33 -4.08 -33.91
C VAL A 172 -4.38 -5.53 -34.35
#